data_AF-A0A2P6W8H1-F1
#
_entry.id   AF-A0A2P6W8H1-F1
#
_cell.length_a   1.000
_cell.length_b   1.000
_cell.length_c   1.000
_cell.angle_alpha   90.00
_cell.angle_beta   90.00
_cell.angle_gamma   90.00
#
_symmetry.space_group_name_H-M   'P 1'
#
loop_
_entity.id
_entity.type
_entity.pdbx_description
1 polymer ?
#
loop_
_entity_poly.entity_id
_entity_poly.type
_entity_poly.pdbx_seq_one_letter_code
_entity_poly.pdbx_strand_id
1 'polypeptide(L)'
;MSRVKEEKELVTPGDTIYSGNELYPNSGVYEEDDKIISKYIGVVEYGQNSVRVVPMSGRYMPEEGDIVIAEISSVGYNNWRADLKSAYDGMLRIDVAVDEYIDLMLVMRLL
;
A
#
# COMPACT_ATOMS: atom_id res chain seq x y z
N MET A 1 -8.73 13.15 26.13
CA MET A 1 -7.95 12.18 25.35
C MET A 1 -7.01 12.99 24.47
N SER A 2 -5.70 12.73 24.53
CA SER A 2 -4.66 13.62 24.01
C SER A 2 -3.93 12.97 22.85
N ARG A 3 -3.67 13.74 21.79
CA ARG A 3 -2.61 13.42 20.84
C ARG A 3 -1.31 13.27 21.62
N VAL A 4 -0.68 12.10 21.51
CA VAL A 4 0.61 11.83 22.14
C VAL A 4 1.74 12.27 21.22
N LYS A 5 1.51 12.13 19.90
CA LYS A 5 2.41 12.53 18.83
C LYS A 5 1.76 13.54 17.90
N GLU A 6 2.54 14.53 17.46
CA GLU A 6 2.08 15.59 16.56
C GLU A 6 2.20 15.19 15.08
N GLU A 7 1.54 15.97 14.21
CA GLU A 7 1.67 15.78 12.76
C GLU A 7 3.14 15.97 12.33
N LYS A 8 3.60 15.09 11.43
CA LYS A 8 4.98 15.03 10.94
C LYS A 8 6.04 14.67 11.99
N GLU A 9 5.64 14.17 13.16
CA GLU A 9 6.59 13.66 14.14
C GLU A 9 7.14 12.29 13.73
N LEU A 10 8.43 12.07 14.02
CA LEU A 10 9.09 10.78 13.82
C LEU A 10 8.66 9.80 14.93
N VAL A 11 8.30 8.59 14.52
CA VAL A 11 7.90 7.50 15.41
C VAL A 11 8.68 6.23 15.11
N THR A 12 8.75 5.37 16.12
CA THR A 12 9.33 4.03 16.05
C THR A 12 8.26 2.98 16.32
N PRO A 13 8.46 1.72 15.88
CA PRO A 13 7.52 0.63 16.16
C PRO A 13 7.28 0.49 17.67
N GLY A 14 6.01 0.48 18.08
CA GLY A 14 5.61 0.44 19.48
C GLY A 14 5.33 1.81 20.12
N ASP A 15 5.65 2.92 19.44
CA ASP A 15 5.29 4.25 19.95
C ASP A 15 3.78 4.48 19.89
N THR A 16 3.21 4.96 20.99
CA THR A 16 1.81 5.41 21.04
C THR A 16 1.68 6.77 20.38
N ILE A 17 0.82 6.87 19.38
CA ILE A 17 0.57 8.08 18.57
C ILE A 17 -0.63 8.85 19.13
N TYR A 18 -1.70 8.11 19.42
CA TYR A 18 -2.97 8.66 19.90
C TYR A 18 -3.54 7.74 20.99
N SER A 19 -4.20 8.33 21.99
CA SER A 19 -4.89 7.60 23.06
C SER A 19 -6.35 8.02 23.08
N GLY A 20 -7.25 7.09 22.74
CA GLY A 20 -8.68 7.29 22.56
C GLY A 20 -9.20 6.63 21.28
N ASN A 21 -10.53 6.56 21.17
CA ASN A 21 -11.22 5.81 20.10
C ASN A 21 -11.93 6.72 19.08
N GLU A 22 -11.55 8.00 19.02
CA GLU A 22 -12.16 8.98 18.10
C GLU A 22 -11.61 8.87 16.67
N LEU A 23 -10.35 8.46 16.53
CA LEU A 23 -9.66 8.35 15.25
C LEU A 23 -9.60 6.90 14.78
N TYR A 24 -9.77 6.70 13.47
CA TYR A 24 -9.61 5.40 12.84
C TYR A 24 -8.12 5.08 12.60
N PRO A 25 -7.62 3.89 12.99
CA PRO A 25 -6.27 3.44 12.66
C PRO A 25 -6.19 3.06 11.17
N ASN A 26 -5.36 3.77 10.41
CA ASN A 26 -5.14 3.50 8.98
C ASN A 26 -3.76 2.81 8.77
N SER A 27 -3.19 2.88 7.57
CA SER A 27 -1.94 2.19 7.23
C SER A 27 -0.78 2.56 8.16
N GLY A 28 0.08 1.58 8.46
CA GLY A 28 1.24 1.78 9.34
C GLY A 28 0.97 1.89 10.84
N VAL A 29 -0.30 1.76 11.28
CA VAL A 29 -0.65 1.72 12.70
C VAL A 29 -1.53 0.51 13.05
N TYR A 30 -1.64 0.19 14.34
CA TYR A 30 -2.64 -0.72 14.89
C TYR A 30 -3.23 -0.14 16.16
N GLU A 31 -4.39 -0.67 16.55
CA GLU A 31 -5.07 -0.31 17.78
C GLU A 31 -4.89 -1.43 18.80
N GLU A 32 -4.54 -1.05 20.04
CA GLU A 32 -4.39 -1.94 21.18
C GLU A 32 -4.70 -1.14 22.46
N ASP A 33 -5.57 -1.67 23.33
CA ASP A 33 -5.95 -1.05 24.62
C ASP A 33 -6.35 0.44 24.51
N ASP A 34 -7.26 0.78 23.58
CA ASP A 34 -7.73 2.16 23.30
C ASP A 34 -6.59 3.13 22.90
N LYS A 35 -5.50 2.60 22.36
CA LYS A 35 -4.36 3.38 21.86
C LYS A 35 -4.05 2.99 20.43
N ILE A 36 -3.66 4.00 19.64
CA ILE A 36 -3.14 3.80 18.30
C ILE A 36 -1.62 3.82 18.35
N ILE A 37 -1.01 2.72 17.94
CA ILE A 37 0.42 2.42 18.07
C ILE A 37 1.05 2.27 16.68
N SER A 38 2.28 2.76 16.53
CA SER A 38 3.04 2.64 15.27
C SER A 38 3.52 1.21 15.02
N LYS A 39 3.40 0.75 13.77
CA LYS A 39 4.02 -0.51 13.28
C LYS A 39 5.43 -0.30 12.73
N TYR A 40 5.76 0.92 12.31
CA TYR A 40 6.95 1.19 11.50
C TYR A 40 7.77 2.36 12.06
N ILE A 41 9.02 2.46 11.59
CA ILE A 41 9.78 3.70 11.73
C ILE A 41 9.31 4.64 10.63
N GLY A 42 8.77 5.78 10.99
CA GLY A 42 8.08 6.64 10.03
C GLY A 42 7.60 7.96 10.59
N VAL A 43 6.79 8.64 9.79
CA VAL A 43 6.25 9.96 10.07
C VAL A 43 4.75 9.86 10.28
N VAL A 44 4.24 10.50 11.34
CA VAL A 44 2.79 10.53 11.62
C VAL A 44 2.06 11.46 10.68
N GLU A 45 0.97 10.99 10.08
CA GLU A 45 0.03 11.80 9.30
C GLU A 45 -1.39 11.66 9.84
N TYR A 46 -2.02 12.79 10.11
CA TYR A 46 -3.42 12.86 10.50
C TYR A 46 -4.29 13.19 9.28
N GLY A 47 -5.28 12.33 9.02
CA GLY A 47 -6.36 12.60 8.08
C GLY A 47 -7.54 13.30 8.76
N GLN A 48 -8.69 13.39 8.07
CA GLN A 48 -9.89 14.03 8.64
C GLN A 48 -10.41 13.28 9.88
N ASN A 49 -10.42 11.95 9.85
CA ASN A 49 -10.87 11.12 10.97
C ASN A 49 -10.02 9.84 11.12
N SER A 50 -8.77 9.89 10.67
CA SER A 50 -7.85 8.76 10.69
C SER A 50 -6.44 9.19 11.04
N VAL A 51 -5.63 8.25 11.49
CA VAL A 51 -4.19 8.45 11.66
C VAL A 51 -3.44 7.32 10.96
N ARG A 52 -2.35 7.65 10.29
CA ARG A 52 -1.45 6.69 9.64
C ARG A 52 0.00 7.03 9.94
N VAL A 53 0.87 6.08 9.72
CA VAL A 53 2.32 6.29 9.73
C VAL A 53 2.87 6.00 8.35
N VAL A 54 3.48 7.01 7.73
CA VAL A 54 4.19 6.85 6.48
C VAL A 54 5.59 6.30 6.80
N PRO A 55 5.92 5.07 6.38
CA PRO A 55 7.22 4.48 6.69
C PRO A 55 8.33 5.23 5.95
N MET A 56 9.47 5.43 6.61
CA MET A 56 10.65 6.07 5.98
C MET A 56 11.36 5.17 4.97
N SER A 57 11.15 3.85 5.07
CA SER A 57 11.73 2.86 4.18
C SER A 57 10.75 1.70 4.01
N GLY A 58 10.80 1.05 2.86
CA GLY A 58 9.92 -0.07 2.55
C GLY A 58 9.68 -0.19 1.06
N ARG A 59 9.03 -1.30 0.68
CA ARG A 59 8.45 -1.43 -0.65
C ARG A 59 7.11 -0.72 -0.69
N TYR A 60 6.68 -0.38 -1.89
CA TYR A 60 5.33 0.11 -2.13
C TYR A 60 4.31 -0.93 -1.63
N MET A 61 3.26 -0.48 -0.93
CA MET A 61 2.14 -1.30 -0.51
C MET A 61 0.92 -0.82 -1.30
N PRO A 62 0.38 -1.63 -2.23
CA PRO A 62 -0.68 -1.16 -3.11
C PRO A 62 -1.98 -0.90 -2.36
N GLU A 63 -2.58 0.27 -2.57
CA GLU A 63 -3.91 0.63 -2.09
C GLU A 63 -4.89 0.77 -3.29
N GLU A 64 -6.19 0.59 -3.03
CA GLU A 64 -7.19 0.74 -4.08
C GLU A 64 -7.23 2.18 -4.61
N GLY A 65 -7.22 2.32 -5.94
CA GLY A 65 -7.24 3.62 -6.62
C GLY A 65 -5.86 4.22 -6.91
N ASP A 66 -4.78 3.58 -6.45
CA ASP A 66 -3.43 4.01 -6.80
C ASP A 66 -3.15 3.88 -8.31
N ILE A 67 -2.46 4.89 -8.86
CA ILE A 67 -1.96 4.87 -10.24
C ILE A 67 -0.48 4.48 -10.21
N VAL A 68 -0.14 3.36 -10.85
CA VAL A 68 1.18 2.74 -10.78
C VAL A 68 1.75 2.45 -12.17
N ILE A 69 3.07 2.39 -12.26
CA ILE A 69 3.80 1.94 -13.45
C ILE A 69 4.47 0.61 -13.09
N ALA A 70 4.26 -0.40 -13.93
CA ALA A 70 4.68 -1.77 -13.67
C ALA A 70 5.41 -2.36 -14.89
N GLU A 71 6.28 -3.34 -14.65
CA GLU A 71 6.92 -4.12 -15.72
C GLU A 71 6.24 -5.48 -15.84
N ILE A 72 5.87 -5.91 -17.06
CA ILE A 72 5.24 -7.22 -17.25
C ILE A 72 6.29 -8.32 -17.04
N SER A 73 6.13 -9.10 -15.98
CA SER A 73 7.05 -10.18 -15.61
C SER A 73 6.72 -11.51 -16.28
N SER A 74 5.44 -11.75 -16.62
CA SER A 74 5.02 -12.94 -17.35
C SER A 74 3.66 -12.76 -18.01
N VAL A 75 3.46 -13.47 -19.13
CA VAL A 75 2.21 -13.46 -19.89
C VAL A 75 1.59 -14.85 -19.85
N GLY A 76 0.42 -14.95 -19.22
CA GLY A 76 -0.43 -16.12 -19.23
C GLY A 76 -1.59 -15.98 -20.23
N TYR A 77 -2.41 -17.03 -20.33
CA TYR A 77 -3.52 -17.09 -21.28
C TYR A 77 -4.62 -16.05 -21.00
N ASN A 78 -4.99 -15.86 -19.73
CA ASN A 78 -6.07 -14.94 -19.32
C ASN A 78 -5.60 -13.74 -18.49
N ASN A 79 -4.33 -13.74 -18.06
CA ASN A 79 -3.77 -12.69 -17.22
C ASN A 79 -2.28 -12.50 -17.48
N TRP A 80 -1.83 -11.27 -17.28
CA TRP A 80 -0.42 -10.89 -17.25
C TRP A 80 -0.04 -10.56 -15.81
N ARG A 81 1.13 -11.01 -15.38
CA ARG A 81 1.69 -10.58 -14.11
C ARG A 81 2.60 -9.39 -14.33
N ALA A 82 2.50 -8.42 -13.45
CA ALA A 82 3.27 -7.20 -13.50
C ALA A 82 4.05 -7.02 -12.19
N ASP A 83 5.36 -6.81 -12.27
CA ASP A 83 6.18 -6.41 -11.13
C ASP A 83 5.90 -4.94 -10.79
N LEU A 84 5.35 -4.73 -9.59
CA LEU A 84 5.03 -3.43 -9.02
C LEU A 84 6.13 -2.90 -8.07
N LYS A 85 7.24 -3.64 -7.91
CA LYS A 85 8.23 -3.47 -6.83
C LYS A 85 7.59 -3.41 -5.45
N SER A 86 6.51 -4.18 -5.29
CA SER A 86 5.68 -4.20 -4.09
C SER A 86 5.88 -5.51 -3.30
N ALA A 87 5.10 -5.72 -2.24
CA ALA A 87 5.05 -7.02 -1.56
C ALA A 87 4.47 -8.13 -2.46
N TYR A 88 3.65 -7.77 -3.45
CA TYR A 88 2.95 -8.66 -4.35
C TYR A 88 3.07 -8.22 -5.81
N ASP A 89 2.98 -9.17 -6.73
CA ASP A 89 2.86 -8.86 -8.15
C ASP A 89 1.44 -8.37 -8.44
N GLY A 90 1.33 -7.41 -9.36
CA GLY A 90 0.06 -7.02 -9.95
C GLY A 90 -0.45 -8.12 -10.88
N MET A 91 -1.76 -8.36 -10.88
CA MET A 91 -2.41 -9.22 -11.86
C MET A 91 -3.29 -8.38 -12.76
N LEU A 92 -2.92 -8.30 -14.04
CA LEU A 92 -3.70 -7.60 -15.05
C LEU A 92 -4.45 -8.63 -15.89
N ARG A 93 -5.79 -8.58 -15.87
CA ARG A 93 -6.59 -9.48 -16.71
C ARG A 93 -6.65 -8.96 -18.14
N ILE A 94 -6.66 -9.89 -19.10
CA ILE A 94 -6.60 -9.55 -20.53
C ILE A 94 -7.80 -8.70 -20.96
N ASP A 95 -8.99 -8.93 -20.40
CA ASP A 95 -10.22 -8.19 -20.70
C ASP A 95 -10.15 -6.69 -20.39
N VAL A 96 -9.30 -6.31 -19.44
CA VAL A 96 -9.08 -4.91 -19.04
C VAL A 96 -7.80 -4.35 -19.66
N ALA A 97 -6.83 -5.21 -19.95
CA ALA A 97 -5.51 -4.81 -20.43
C ALA A 97 -5.53 -4.28 -21.86
N VAL A 98 -6.46 -4.77 -22.70
CA VAL A 98 -6.38 -4.62 -24.15
C VAL A 98 -7.76 -4.38 -24.73
N ASP A 99 -7.86 -3.42 -25.64
CA ASP A 99 -9.11 -3.12 -26.37
C ASP A 99 -9.23 -3.91 -27.69
N GLU A 100 -8.13 -4.51 -28.16
CA GLU A 100 -8.04 -5.19 -29.46
C GLU A 100 -7.63 -6.66 -29.32
N TYR A 101 -7.82 -7.43 -30.42
CA TYR A 101 -7.35 -8.80 -30.49
C TYR A 101 -5.82 -8.87 -30.44
N ILE A 102 -5.30 -9.74 -29.58
CA ILE A 102 -3.86 -9.99 -29.45
C ILE A 102 -3.56 -11.46 -29.74
N ASP A 103 -2.53 -11.70 -30.55
CA ASP A 103 -1.93 -13.02 -30.69
C ASP A 103 -1.07 -13.36 -29.46
N LEU A 104 -1.67 -14.12 -28.55
CA LEU A 104 -1.00 -14.57 -27.32
C LEU A 104 0.28 -15.36 -27.61
N MET A 105 0.35 -16.13 -28.71
CA MET A 105 1.55 -16.88 -29.05
C MET A 105 2.71 -15.97 -29.46
N LEU A 106 2.43 -14.83 -30.08
CA LEU A 106 3.46 -13.85 -30.41
C LEU A 106 4.03 -13.21 -29.15
N VAL A 107 3.16 -12.77 -28.24
CA VAL A 107 3.55 -12.06 -27.01
C VAL A 107 4.34 -12.97 -26.07
N MET A 108 3.89 -14.21 -25.87
CA MET A 108 4.57 -15.19 -25.02
C MET A 108 5.98 -15.58 -25.50
N ARG A 109 6.36 -15.23 -26.74
CA ARG A 109 7.72 -15.49 -27.26
C ARG A 109 8.71 -14.36 -27.01
N LEU A 110 8.22 -13.15 -26.71
CA LEU A 110 9.03 -11.94 -26.62
C LEU A 110 9.45 -11.60 -25.18
N LEU A 111 8.83 -12.25 -24.20
CA LEU A 111 9.11 -12.17 -22.77
C LEU A 111 9.61 -13.54 -22.29
#